data_AF-A0A9J6ZQI1-F1
#
_entry.id   AF-A0A9J6ZQI1-F1
#
_cell.length_a   1.000
_cell.length_b   1.000
_cell.length_c   1.000
_cell.angle_alpha   90.00
_cell.angle_beta   90.00
_cell.angle_gamma   90.00
#
_symmetry.space_group_name_H-M   'P 1'
#
loop_
_entity.id
_entity.type
_entity.pdbx_description
1 polymer ?
#
loop_
_entity_poly.entity_id
_entity_poly.type
_entity_poly.pdbx_seq_one_letter_code
_entity_poly.pdbx_strand_id
1 'polypeptide(L)'
;MKNNVKKVVILGSGALKIGEAGEFDYSGSQAIKALKEEGIYTVLINPNIATVQTSEKLADKVYFLPVTPYFVEQVLKKRLSKKIRQSLFLFDFLPEKVGYIIDI
;
A
#
# COMPACT_ATOMS: atom_id res chain seq x y z
N MET A 1 14.88 -15.57 -13.54
CA MET A 1 15.49 -14.86 -12.39
C MET A 1 14.37 -14.43 -11.46
N LYS A 2 14.36 -14.86 -10.19
CA LYS A 2 13.39 -14.37 -9.20
C LYS A 2 13.65 -12.88 -8.96
N ASN A 3 12.71 -12.03 -9.35
CA ASN A 3 12.74 -10.59 -9.08
C ASN A 3 12.61 -10.37 -7.56
N ASN A 4 13.73 -10.17 -6.85
CA ASN A 4 13.73 -9.92 -5.41
C ASN A 4 13.21 -8.50 -5.08
N VAL A 5 11.89 -8.34 -5.09
CA VAL A 5 11.22 -7.16 -4.52
C VAL A 5 11.50 -7.16 -3.02
N LYS A 6 12.16 -6.12 -2.50
CA LYS A 6 12.47 -6.00 -1.06
C LYS A 6 11.53 -5.06 -0.34
N LYS A 7 10.80 -4.23 -1.08
CA LYS A 7 9.94 -3.19 -0.54
C LYS A 7 8.72 -2.98 -1.44
N VAL A 8 7.56 -2.84 -0.81
CA VAL A 8 6.29 -2.58 -1.48
C VAL A 8 5.63 -1.37 -0.85
N VAL A 9 5.13 -0.47 -1.70
CA VAL A 9 4.27 0.63 -1.28
C VAL A 9 2.83 0.25 -1.58
N ILE A 10 1.96 0.41 -0.60
CA ILE A 10 0.56 0.03 -0.62
C ILE A 10 -0.24 1.30 -0.46
N LEU A 11 -1.16 1.53 -1.37
CA LEU A 11 -2.09 2.65 -1.34
C LEU A 11 -3.41 2.13 -0.79
N GLY A 12 -3.79 2.61 0.39
CA GLY A 12 -5.08 2.31 1.00
C GLY A 12 -6.22 3.00 0.26
N SER A 13 -7.45 2.59 0.57
CA SER A 13 -8.68 2.97 -0.11
C SER A 13 -9.22 4.38 0.16
N GLY A 14 -8.37 5.29 0.67
CA GLY A 14 -8.75 6.69 0.86
C GLY A 14 -10.04 6.88 1.69
N ALA A 15 -10.90 7.82 1.26
CA ALA A 15 -12.20 8.06 1.87
C ALA A 15 -13.20 7.00 1.38
N LEU A 16 -13.67 6.16 2.30
CA LEU A 16 -14.53 5.02 1.98
C LEU A 16 -15.96 5.47 1.73
N LYS A 17 -16.56 4.99 0.62
CA LYS A 17 -18.00 5.11 0.38
C LYS A 17 -18.77 4.14 1.30
N ILE A 18 -20.03 4.47 1.58
CA ILE A 18 -20.92 3.60 2.35
C ILE A 18 -21.03 2.23 1.67
N GLY A 19 -20.78 1.16 2.42
CA GLY A 19 -20.90 -0.23 1.94
C GLY A 19 -19.59 -0.87 1.48
N GLU A 20 -18.53 -0.11 1.27
CA GLU A 20 -17.26 -0.62 0.71
C GLU A 20 -16.10 -0.62 1.72
N ALA A 21 -16.32 0.03 2.88
CA ALA A 21 -15.30 0.27 3.87
C ALA A 21 -14.60 -1.00 4.39
N GLY A 22 -15.39 -2.07 4.63
CA GLY A 22 -14.89 -3.31 5.20
C GLY A 22 -14.07 -4.16 4.23
N GLU A 23 -14.43 -4.20 2.94
CA GLU A 23 -13.77 -5.05 1.95
C GLU A 23 -12.34 -4.58 1.66
N PHE A 24 -12.15 -3.28 1.53
CA PHE A 24 -10.82 -2.70 1.28
C PHE A 24 -9.91 -2.77 2.51
N ASP A 25 -10.45 -2.51 3.70
CA ASP A 25 -9.69 -2.65 4.94
C ASP A 25 -9.23 -4.10 5.13
N TYR A 26 -10.12 -5.07 4.87
CA TYR A 26 -9.79 -6.48 4.96
C TYR A 26 -8.76 -6.91 3.90
N SER A 27 -9.02 -6.65 2.62
CA SER A 27 -8.15 -7.10 1.52
C SER A 27 -6.76 -6.45 1.56
N GLY A 28 -6.67 -5.15 1.84
CA GLY A 28 -5.39 -4.46 2.02
C GLY A 28 -4.64 -4.97 3.26
N SER A 29 -5.35 -5.29 4.34
CA SER A 29 -4.73 -5.93 5.52
C SER A 29 -4.18 -7.33 5.23
N GLN A 30 -4.87 -8.14 4.43
CA GLN A 30 -4.38 -9.45 4.00
C GLN A 30 -3.15 -9.33 3.10
N ALA A 31 -3.14 -8.36 2.18
CA ALA A 31 -1.98 -8.11 1.33
C ALA A 31 -0.74 -7.73 2.15
N ILE A 32 -0.89 -6.85 3.15
CA ILE A 32 0.22 -6.50 4.06
C ILE A 32 0.76 -7.73 4.80
N LYS A 33 -0.13 -8.59 5.31
CA LYS A 33 0.28 -9.84 6.00
C LYS A 33 1.07 -10.76 5.08
N ALA A 34 0.54 -11.04 3.89
CA ALA A 34 1.22 -11.90 2.92
C ALA A 34 2.60 -11.36 2.52
N LEU A 35 2.72 -10.04 2.29
CA LEU A 35 4.01 -9.41 1.98
C LEU A 35 5.00 -9.53 3.16
N LYS A 36 4.52 -9.39 4.39
CA LYS A 36 5.35 -9.57 5.58
C LYS A 36 5.83 -11.01 5.77
N GLU A 37 4.98 -11.99 5.51
CA GLU A 37 5.34 -13.42 5.57
C GLU A 37 6.45 -13.76 4.56
N GLU A 38 6.47 -13.08 3.41
CA GLU A 38 7.54 -13.17 2.41
C GLU A 38 8.79 -12.32 2.75
N GLY A 39 8.83 -11.67 3.92
CA GLY A 39 9.94 -10.82 4.36
C GLY A 39 10.09 -9.52 3.58
N ILE A 40 9.02 -9.06 2.91
CA ILE A 40 9.01 -7.84 2.11
C ILE A 40 8.65 -6.65 3.00
N TYR A 41 9.46 -5.58 2.93
CA TYR A 41 9.21 -4.36 3.69
C TYR A 41 7.99 -3.60 3.15
N THR A 42 7.00 -3.35 3.98
CA THR A 42 5.71 -2.75 3.59
C THR A 42 5.60 -1.28 4.01
N VAL A 43 5.16 -0.45 3.08
CA VAL A 43 4.86 0.97 3.33
C VAL A 43 3.42 1.22 2.96
N LEU A 44 2.60 1.59 3.93
CA LEU A 44 1.21 1.95 3.70
C LEU A 44 1.04 3.46 3.60
N ILE A 45 0.27 3.93 2.62
CA ILE A 45 -0.27 5.30 2.56
C ILE A 45 -1.79 5.19 2.67
N ASN A 46 -2.37 5.63 3.77
CA ASN A 46 -3.82 5.62 3.99
C ASN A 46 -4.23 6.82 4.87
N PRO A 47 -5.07 7.74 4.38
CA PRO A 47 -5.51 8.88 5.19
C PRO A 47 -6.49 8.48 6.30
N ASN A 48 -7.15 7.32 6.20
CA ASN A 48 -8.12 6.87 7.18
C ASN A 48 -7.44 6.20 8.39
N ILE A 49 -7.47 6.88 9.54
CA ILE A 49 -6.84 6.42 10.79
C ILE A 49 -7.62 5.26 11.43
N ALA A 50 -8.92 5.15 11.16
CA ALA A 50 -9.82 4.19 11.80
C ALA A 50 -9.99 2.91 10.97
N THR A 51 -8.88 2.27 10.59
CA THR A 51 -8.86 1.00 9.83
C THR A 51 -7.96 -0.04 10.48
N VAL A 52 -8.25 -1.33 10.27
CA VAL A 52 -7.34 -2.42 10.65
C VAL A 52 -6.02 -2.27 9.92
N GLN A 53 -6.05 -1.83 8.66
CA GLN A 53 -4.89 -1.62 7.81
C GLN A 53 -3.84 -0.67 8.44
N THR A 54 -4.31 0.32 9.21
CA THR A 54 -3.47 1.30 9.91
C THR A 54 -3.12 0.92 11.34
N SER A 55 -3.50 -0.28 11.78
CA SER A 55 -3.15 -0.78 13.11
C SER A 55 -1.64 -0.90 13.31
N GLU A 56 -1.23 -0.71 14.56
CA GLU A 56 0.17 -0.87 14.94
C GLU A 56 0.67 -2.26 14.55
N LYS A 57 1.89 -2.30 14.00
CA LYS A 57 2.60 -3.52 13.58
C LYS A 57 2.01 -4.25 12.38
N LEU A 58 0.93 -3.79 11.75
CA LEU A 58 0.49 -4.42 10.50
C LEU A 58 1.46 -4.11 9.37
N ALA A 59 1.58 -2.85 8.94
CA ALA A 59 2.64 -2.41 8.02
C ALA A 59 3.92 -2.03 8.76
N ASP A 60 5.07 -2.08 8.10
CA ASP A 60 6.35 -1.64 8.69
C ASP A 60 6.42 -0.11 8.82
N LYS A 61 5.67 0.60 7.98
CA LYS A 61 5.41 2.02 8.15
C LYS A 61 4.08 2.42 7.56
N VAL A 62 3.40 3.31 8.26
CA VAL A 62 2.18 3.97 7.81
C VAL A 62 2.43 5.47 7.60
N TYR A 63 1.89 6.01 6.52
CA TYR A 63 1.74 7.45 6.24
C TYR A 63 0.25 7.79 6.20
N PHE A 64 -0.17 8.65 7.12
CA PHE A 64 -1.51 9.24 7.14
C PHE A 64 -1.54 10.45 6.22
N LEU A 65 -1.45 10.19 4.91
CA LEU A 65 -1.46 11.19 3.86
C LEU A 65 -2.55 10.87 2.84
N PRO A 66 -3.12 11.89 2.16
CA PRO A 66 -4.03 11.65 1.05
C PRO A 66 -3.38 10.80 -0.04
N VAL A 67 -4.13 9.83 -0.57
CA VAL A 67 -3.70 9.02 -1.72
C VAL A 67 -3.88 9.84 -3.00
N THR A 68 -2.95 10.77 -3.23
CA THR A 68 -2.88 11.60 -4.43
C THR A 68 -1.51 11.45 -5.07
N PRO A 69 -1.37 11.67 -6.40
CA PRO A 69 -0.08 11.54 -7.09
C PRO A 69 1.04 12.34 -6.41
N TYR A 70 0.74 13.57 -5.97
CA TYR A 70 1.71 14.43 -5.28
C TYR A 70 2.25 13.77 -4.00
N PHE A 71 1.38 13.36 -3.07
CA PHE A 71 1.82 12.78 -1.80
C PHE A 71 2.48 11.41 -1.97
N VAL A 72 1.99 10.60 -2.90
CA VAL A 72 2.62 9.31 -3.25
C VAL A 72 4.04 9.55 -3.76
N GLU A 73 4.23 10.50 -4.69
CA GLU A 73 5.55 10.85 -5.20
C GLU A 73 6.49 11.37 -4.10
N GLN A 74 6.00 12.17 -3.15
CA GLN A 74 6.80 12.62 -2.01
C GLN A 74 7.26 11.46 -1.12
N VAL A 75 6.37 10.49 -0.84
CA VAL A 75 6.70 9.30 -0.05
C VAL A 75 7.73 8.43 -0.78
N LEU A 76 7.53 8.25 -2.08
CA LEU A 76 8.47 7.55 -2.95
C LEU A 76 9.84 8.24 -2.91
N LYS A 77 9.93 9.54 -3.21
CA LYS A 77 11.18 10.32 -3.18
C LYS A 77 11.93 10.23 -1.85
N LYS A 78 11.22 10.29 -0.73
CA LYS A 78 11.81 10.25 0.62
C LYS A 78 12.38 8.86 1.00
N ARG A 79 11.95 7.79 0.32
CA ARG A 79 12.30 6.39 0.67
C ARG A 79 12.96 5.58 -0.44
N LEU A 80 13.06 6.14 -1.64
CA LEU A 80 13.71 5.55 -2.80
C LEU A 80 15.22 5.76 -2.72
N SER A 81 15.94 4.81 -2.11
CA SER A 81 17.28 4.50 -2.63
C SER A 81 17.08 3.87 -4.00
N LYS A 82 17.55 4.52 -5.08
CA LYS A 82 17.46 4.09 -6.49
C LYS A 82 17.92 2.64 -6.80
N LYS A 83 18.46 1.93 -5.81
CA LYS A 83 19.04 0.58 -5.93
C LYS A 83 18.09 -0.56 -5.54
N ILE A 84 16.91 -0.26 -4.98
CA ILE A 84 15.95 -1.28 -4.51
C ILE A 84 14.74 -1.31 -5.44
N ARG A 85 14.51 -2.45 -6.12
CA ARG A 85 13.29 -2.72 -6.88
C ARG A 85 12.07 -2.66 -5.97
N GLN A 86 11.05 -1.92 -6.41
CA GLN A 86 9.85 -1.64 -5.66
C GLN A 86 8.62 -1.85 -6.55
N SER A 87 7.56 -2.41 -5.96
CA SER A 87 6.24 -2.44 -6.59
C SER A 87 5.25 -1.59 -5.80
N LEU A 88 4.37 -0.91 -6.54
CA LEU A 88 3.23 -0.18 -5.99
C LEU A 88 1.98 -1.05 -6.13
N PHE A 89 1.23 -1.25 -5.05
CA PHE A 89 -0.09 -1.88 -5.06
C PHE A 89 -1.16 -0.82 -4.77
N LEU A 90 -2.10 -0.67 -5.70
CA LEU A 90 -3.25 0.22 -5.56
C LEU A 90 -4.52 -0.58 -5.25
N PHE A 91 -5.17 -0.25 -4.15
CA PHE A 91 -6.50 -0.74 -3.77
C PHE A 91 -7.50 0.41 -3.90
N ASP A 92 -7.75 0.89 -5.12
CA ASP A 92 -8.76 1.94 -5.35
C ASP A 92 -9.43 1.87 -6.72
N PHE A 93 -10.63 2.47 -6.79
CA PHE A 93 -11.70 2.37 -7.78
C PHE A 93 -11.29 2.58 -9.26
N LEU A 94 -10.87 1.51 -9.96
CA LEU A 94 -11.02 1.42 -11.42
C LEU A 94 -11.96 0.26 -11.75
N PRO A 95 -12.87 0.41 -12.73
CA PRO A 95 -13.92 -0.56 -13.05
C PRO A 95 -13.37 -1.95 -13.45
N GLU A 96 -12.08 -2.07 -13.69
CA GLU A 96 -11.39 -3.34 -13.91
C GLU A 96 -10.70 -3.79 -12.62
N LYS A 97 -11.25 -4.84 -12.00
CA LYS A 97 -10.68 -5.51 -10.82
C LYS A 97 -9.30 -6.10 -11.13
N VAL A 98 -8.24 -5.31 -11.05
CA VAL A 98 -6.85 -5.80 -11.12
C VAL A 98 -5.98 -4.95 -10.20
N GLY A 99 -5.38 -5.55 -9.18
CA GLY A 99 -4.28 -4.90 -8.46
C GLY A 99 -3.11 -4.75 -9.43
N TYR A 100 -2.81 -3.52 -9.85
CA TYR A 100 -1.66 -3.27 -10.72
C TYR A 100 -0.39 -3.28 -9.89
N ILE A 101 0.55 -4.17 -10.22
CA ILE A 101 1.95 -4.06 -9.78
C ILE A 101 2.62 -3.10 -10.76
N ILE A 102 2.85 -1.86 -10.33
CA ILE A 102 3.74 -0.95 -11.06
C ILE A 102 5.15 -1.17 -10.51
N ASP A 103 5.98 -1.89 -11.26
CA ASP A 103 7.43 -1.97 -11.02
C ASP A 103 8.06 -0.62 -11.42
N ILE A 104 8.69 0.06 -10.46
CA ILE A 104 9.46 1.31 -10.65
C ILE A 104 10.96 1.06 -10.50
#